data_AF-A0A6G3XBI2-F1
#
_entry.id   AF-A0A6G3XBI2-F1
#
_cell.length_a   1.000
_cell.length_b   1.000
_cell.length_c   1.000
_cell.angle_alpha   90.00
_cell.angle_beta   90.00
_cell.angle_gamma   90.00
#
_symmetry.space_group_name_H-M   'P 1'
#
loop_
_entity.id
_entity.type
_entity.pdbx_description
1 polymer ?
#
loop_
_entity_poly.entity_id
_entity_poly.type
_entity_poly.pdbx_seq_one_letter_code
_entity_poly.pdbx_strand_id
1 'polypeptide(L)'
;PLVSLNDGAGARIQEGVSALAGYGGIFQRNTRASGVIPQISVMLGPCAGGAAYSPALTDFVFMVRETSQMFITGPDVVKAVTGEEITQNGLGGADVHAETSGVAHFAYDDEETCIAEVRYLIGMLPSNNRENPPTVESDDPADRRGDVLLDLVPADGNRPYDMHKVIEELVDDGDYLEIHERWARNII
;
A
#
# COMPACT_ATOMS: atom_id res chain seq x y z
N PRO A 1 5.11 12.51 9.36
CA PRO A 1 5.18 11.27 8.54
C PRO A 1 6.62 10.75 8.35
N LEU A 2 6.77 9.45 8.10
CA LEU A 2 8.03 8.79 7.71
C LEU A 2 7.78 8.03 6.41
N VAL A 3 8.57 8.31 5.38
CA VAL A 3 8.56 7.59 4.09
C VAL A 3 9.86 6.80 3.96
N SER A 4 9.75 5.50 3.72
CA SER A 4 10.87 4.60 3.55
C SER A 4 10.91 4.10 2.11
N LEU A 5 11.98 4.44 1.39
CA LEU A 5 12.26 3.91 0.05
C LEU A 5 13.14 2.67 0.20
N ASN A 6 12.65 1.51 -0.22
CA ASN A 6 13.30 0.22 0.02
C ASN A 6 13.76 -0.40 -1.29
N ASP A 7 15.07 -0.60 -1.37
CA ASP A 7 15.75 -1.39 -2.40
C ASP A 7 16.95 -2.06 -1.71
N GLY A 8 16.76 -3.30 -1.25
CA GLY A 8 17.75 -3.98 -0.43
C GLY A 8 17.51 -5.46 -0.28
N ALA A 9 18.49 -6.26 -0.68
CA ALA A 9 18.41 -7.73 -0.71
C ALA A 9 18.35 -8.43 0.68
N GLY A 10 18.20 -7.68 1.78
CA GLY A 10 18.09 -8.22 3.14
C GLY A 10 19.31 -7.97 4.02
N ALA A 11 19.52 -8.85 5.00
CA ALA A 11 20.57 -8.72 6.00
C ALA A 11 21.97 -8.85 5.38
N ARG A 12 22.92 -8.03 5.85
CA ARG A 12 24.34 -8.24 5.55
C ARG A 12 24.88 -9.45 6.31
N ILE A 13 24.98 -10.60 5.62
CA ILE A 13 25.33 -11.91 6.22
C ILE A 13 26.64 -11.86 7.02
N GLN A 14 27.62 -11.09 6.55
CA GLN A 14 28.94 -10.97 7.16
C GLN A 14 28.89 -10.34 8.56
N GLU A 15 27.84 -9.58 8.87
CA GLU A 15 27.64 -8.95 10.18
C GLU A 15 26.83 -9.83 11.16
N GLY A 16 26.33 -10.97 10.70
CA GLY A 16 25.65 -11.97 11.53
C GLY A 16 24.56 -11.37 12.42
N VAL A 17 24.67 -11.64 13.73
CA VAL A 17 23.68 -11.20 14.73
C VAL A 17 23.54 -9.68 14.83
N SER A 18 24.57 -8.91 14.46
CA SER A 18 24.52 -7.45 14.49
C SER A 18 23.55 -6.89 13.45
N ALA A 19 23.50 -7.50 12.25
CA ALA A 19 22.53 -7.13 11.22
C ALA A 19 21.09 -7.40 11.69
N LEU A 20 20.87 -8.52 12.40
CA LEU A 20 19.57 -8.87 12.97
C LEU A 20 19.16 -7.93 14.11
N ALA A 21 20.09 -7.54 14.97
CA ALA A 21 19.86 -6.53 16.00
C ALA A 21 19.50 -5.17 15.40
N GLY A 22 20.12 -4.81 14.27
CA GLY A 22 19.76 -3.64 13.47
C GLY A 22 18.30 -3.65 13.04
N TYR A 23 17.85 -4.75 12.44
CA TYR A 23 16.43 -4.96 12.10
C TYR A 23 15.50 -4.85 13.30
N GLY A 24 15.82 -5.51 14.41
CA GLY A 24 15.02 -5.44 15.64
C GLY A 24 14.85 -4.01 16.16
N GLY A 25 15.88 -3.19 16.03
CA GLY A 25 15.80 -1.77 16.35
C GLY A 25 14.86 -0.99 15.42
N ILE A 26 14.84 -1.30 14.12
CA ILE A 26 13.91 -0.69 13.17
C ILE A 26 12.47 -1.09 13.52
N PHE A 27 12.19 -2.38 13.70
CA PHE A 27 10.85 -2.88 14.03
C PHE A 27 10.31 -2.27 15.32
N GLN A 28 11.13 -2.17 16.36
CA GLN A 28 10.72 -1.53 17.61
C GLN A 28 10.29 -0.07 17.41
N ARG A 29 10.97 0.66 16.51
CA ARG A 29 10.61 2.04 16.19
C ARG A 29 9.33 2.10 15.36
N ASN A 30 9.13 1.20 14.39
CA ASN A 30 7.87 1.13 13.67
C ASN A 30 6.68 0.88 14.60
N THR A 31 6.79 -0.10 15.49
CA THR A 31 5.73 -0.40 16.45
C THR A 31 5.44 0.78 17.39
N ARG A 32 6.47 1.51 17.84
CA ARG A 32 6.26 2.69 18.69
C ARG A 32 5.67 3.89 17.94
N ALA A 33 5.92 3.99 16.63
CA ALA A 33 5.42 5.05 15.79
C ALA A 33 4.02 4.76 15.22
N SER A 34 3.55 3.51 15.26
CA SER A 34 2.24 3.08 14.76
C SER A 34 1.11 3.87 15.44
N GLY A 35 0.27 4.49 14.62
CA GLY A 35 -0.81 5.38 15.07
C GLY A 35 -0.34 6.70 15.70
N VAL A 36 0.96 7.04 15.64
CA VAL A 36 1.52 8.32 16.13
C VAL A 36 1.88 9.23 14.96
N ILE A 37 2.61 8.71 13.97
CA ILE A 37 2.89 9.39 12.70
C ILE A 37 2.55 8.44 11.54
N PRO A 38 2.14 8.95 10.38
CA PRO A 38 1.98 8.11 9.20
C PRO A 38 3.32 7.50 8.79
N GLN A 39 3.33 6.20 8.56
CA GLN A 39 4.47 5.42 8.12
C GLN A 39 4.16 4.80 6.75
N ILE A 40 4.94 5.14 5.74
CA ILE A 40 4.72 4.72 4.35
C ILE A 40 5.98 4.01 3.86
N SER A 41 5.81 2.80 3.34
CA SER A 41 6.87 1.98 2.76
C SER A 41 6.68 1.88 1.26
N VAL A 42 7.71 2.27 0.50
CA VAL A 42 7.74 2.24 -0.97
C VAL A 42 8.79 1.26 -1.42
N MET A 43 8.37 0.16 -2.05
CA MET A 43 9.24 -0.89 -2.54
C MET A 43 9.64 -0.56 -3.97
N LEU A 44 10.92 -0.22 -4.17
CA LEU A 44 11.52 0.11 -5.46
C LEU A 44 12.43 -1.01 -5.98
N GLY A 45 12.73 -1.99 -5.13
CA GLY A 45 13.57 -3.13 -5.47
C GLY A 45 13.29 -4.35 -4.59
N PRO A 46 14.20 -5.34 -4.60
CA PRO A 46 14.05 -6.54 -3.78
C PRO A 46 13.98 -6.21 -2.28
N CYS A 47 13.13 -6.92 -1.55
CA CYS A 47 12.93 -6.80 -0.11
C CYS A 47 12.72 -8.20 0.50
N ALA A 48 13.83 -8.87 0.82
CA ALA A 48 13.80 -10.28 1.22
C ALA A 48 14.08 -10.50 2.72
N GLY A 49 13.44 -11.53 3.28
CA GLY A 49 13.67 -12.01 4.63
C GLY A 49 13.33 -10.97 5.69
N GLY A 50 14.32 -10.62 6.52
CA GLY A 50 14.13 -9.65 7.61
C GLY A 50 13.66 -8.28 7.14
N ALA A 51 14.05 -7.85 5.93
CA ALA A 51 13.66 -6.54 5.39
C ALA A 51 12.14 -6.40 5.26
N ALA A 52 11.44 -7.47 4.88
CA ALA A 52 10.00 -7.48 4.63
C ALA A 52 9.15 -7.21 5.88
N TYR A 53 9.69 -7.40 7.09
CA TYR A 53 8.95 -7.14 8.32
C TYR A 53 8.78 -5.66 8.64
N SER A 54 9.69 -4.78 8.19
CA SER A 54 9.51 -3.35 8.44
C SER A 54 8.31 -2.79 7.66
N PRO A 55 8.18 -3.01 6.34
CA PRO A 55 7.00 -2.60 5.58
C PRO A 55 5.69 -3.18 6.13
N ALA A 56 5.71 -4.44 6.60
CA ALA A 56 4.54 -5.08 7.22
C ALA A 56 4.07 -4.41 8.52
N LEU A 57 4.89 -3.55 9.14
CA LEU A 57 4.57 -2.79 10.35
C LEU A 57 4.24 -1.31 10.06
N THR A 58 4.30 -0.91 8.79
CA THR A 58 3.92 0.45 8.35
C THR A 58 2.46 0.50 7.90
N ASP A 59 1.92 1.71 7.76
CA ASP A 59 0.50 1.92 7.51
C ASP A 59 0.13 1.69 6.03
N PHE A 60 1.04 2.01 5.11
CA PHE A 60 0.85 1.83 3.67
C PHE A 60 2.09 1.24 2.99
N VAL A 61 1.85 0.33 2.04
CA VAL A 61 2.87 -0.34 1.25
C VAL A 61 2.59 -0.12 -0.23
N PHE A 62 3.49 0.61 -0.88
CA PHE A 62 3.51 0.85 -2.31
C PHE A 62 4.54 -0.08 -2.95
N MET A 63 4.21 -0.69 -4.09
CA MET A 63 5.14 -1.53 -4.85
C MET A 63 5.19 -1.12 -6.31
N VAL A 64 6.38 -1.17 -6.90
CA VAL A 64 6.58 -0.97 -8.35
C VAL A 64 6.67 -2.33 -9.04
N ARG A 65 5.87 -2.54 -10.09
CA ARG A 65 5.83 -3.78 -10.87
C ARG A 65 7.17 -4.06 -11.51
N GLU A 66 7.48 -5.34 -11.68
CA GLU A 66 8.70 -5.87 -12.29
C GLU A 66 10.03 -5.57 -11.56
N THR A 67 10.14 -4.44 -10.85
CA THR A 67 11.35 -4.04 -10.14
C THR A 67 11.35 -4.48 -8.68
N SER A 68 10.20 -4.47 -8.01
CA SER A 68 10.09 -4.80 -6.59
C SER A 68 9.52 -6.19 -6.33
N GLN A 69 10.10 -6.88 -5.35
CA GLN A 69 9.61 -8.16 -4.85
C GLN A 69 9.78 -8.23 -3.33
N MET A 70 8.80 -8.80 -2.63
CA MET A 70 8.86 -8.97 -1.18
C MET A 70 8.51 -10.41 -0.77
N PHE A 71 9.34 -11.04 0.05
CA PHE A 71 9.07 -12.39 0.58
C PHE A 71 9.96 -12.70 1.77
N ILE A 72 9.47 -13.55 2.68
CA ILE A 72 10.27 -14.00 3.83
C ILE A 72 11.35 -15.01 3.41
N THR A 73 11.06 -15.86 2.44
CA THR A 73 11.97 -16.91 1.96
C THR A 73 11.95 -16.91 0.45
N GLY A 74 13.13 -16.86 -0.17
CA GLY A 74 13.25 -16.72 -1.62
C GLY A 74 12.98 -18.01 -2.41
N PRO A 75 12.79 -17.91 -3.73
CA PRO A 75 12.38 -19.04 -4.57
C PRO A 75 13.34 -20.25 -4.52
N ASP A 76 14.65 -20.01 -4.42
CA ASP A 76 15.64 -21.10 -4.36
C ASP A 76 15.44 -22.00 -3.14
N VAL A 77 15.07 -21.40 -2.00
CA VAL A 77 14.80 -22.14 -0.76
C VAL A 77 13.44 -22.84 -0.85
N VAL A 78 12.43 -22.19 -1.45
CA VAL A 78 11.14 -22.83 -1.73
C VAL A 78 11.36 -24.10 -2.56
N LYS A 79 12.07 -24.00 -3.69
CA LYS A 79 12.39 -25.14 -4.55
C LYS A 79 13.15 -26.24 -3.81
N ALA A 80 14.15 -25.89 -3.01
CA ALA A 80 14.95 -26.87 -2.29
C ALA A 80 14.15 -27.66 -1.22
N VAL A 81 13.14 -27.02 -0.61
CA VAL A 81 12.36 -27.60 0.49
C VAL A 81 11.06 -28.26 0.02
N THR A 82 10.36 -27.66 -0.93
CA THR A 82 9.03 -28.12 -1.39
C THR A 82 9.08 -28.78 -2.76
N GLY A 83 10.13 -28.54 -3.55
CA GLY A 83 10.22 -28.96 -4.95
C GLY A 83 9.46 -28.06 -5.93
N GLU A 84 8.80 -27.00 -5.44
CA GLU A 84 8.05 -26.07 -6.27
C GLU A 84 8.97 -25.06 -6.97
N GLU A 85 8.78 -24.90 -8.28
CA GLU A 85 9.49 -23.90 -9.07
C GLU A 85 8.61 -22.67 -9.28
N ILE A 86 9.07 -21.53 -8.75
CA ILE A 86 8.37 -20.25 -8.85
C ILE A 86 9.36 -19.13 -9.13
N THR A 87 8.94 -18.11 -9.88
CA THR A 87 9.78 -16.93 -10.15
C THR A 87 9.73 -15.96 -8.96
N GLN A 88 10.66 -15.00 -8.90
CA GLN A 88 10.60 -13.97 -7.84
C GLN A 88 9.29 -13.16 -7.91
N ASN A 89 8.87 -12.73 -9.12
CA ASN A 89 7.59 -12.03 -9.31
C ASN A 89 6.39 -12.93 -8.99
N GLY A 90 6.45 -14.21 -9.35
CA GLY A 90 5.38 -15.16 -9.03
C GLY A 90 5.25 -15.43 -7.53
N LEU A 91 6.34 -15.34 -6.77
CA LEU A 91 6.36 -15.57 -5.33
C LEU A 91 5.93 -14.34 -4.52
N GLY A 92 6.38 -13.14 -4.93
CA GLY A 92 6.20 -11.93 -4.14
C GLY A 92 6.29 -10.64 -4.94
N GLY A 93 5.93 -10.67 -6.22
CA GLY A 93 5.83 -9.46 -7.03
C GLY A 93 4.66 -8.57 -6.59
N ALA A 94 4.66 -7.32 -7.07
CA ALA A 94 3.65 -6.32 -6.72
C ALA A 94 2.21 -6.81 -6.92
N ASP A 95 1.90 -7.47 -8.05
CA ASP A 95 0.55 -7.97 -8.33
C ASP A 95 0.12 -9.10 -7.38
N VAL A 96 1.02 -10.01 -7.01
CA VAL A 96 0.72 -11.06 -6.01
C VAL A 96 0.31 -10.42 -4.68
N HIS A 97 1.02 -9.37 -4.28
CA HIS A 97 0.73 -8.67 -3.03
C HIS A 97 -0.49 -7.75 -3.08
N ALA A 98 -0.80 -7.17 -4.25
CA ALA A 98 -1.95 -6.29 -4.45
C ALA A 98 -3.26 -7.03 -4.77
N GLU A 99 -3.21 -8.29 -5.21
CA GLU A 99 -4.42 -9.04 -5.61
C GLU A 99 -4.70 -10.25 -4.73
N THR A 100 -3.65 -10.92 -4.25
CA THR A 100 -3.81 -12.20 -3.55
C THR A 100 -3.56 -12.06 -2.06
N SER A 101 -2.38 -11.56 -1.65
CA SER A 101 -2.01 -11.55 -0.24
C SER A 101 -2.52 -10.34 0.54
N GLY A 102 -2.87 -9.24 -0.12
CA GLY A 102 -3.27 -7.98 0.52
C GLY A 102 -2.15 -7.29 1.31
N VAL A 103 -0.90 -7.53 0.90
CA VAL A 103 0.27 -6.93 1.58
C VAL A 103 0.65 -5.59 0.95
N ALA A 104 0.43 -5.45 -0.36
CA ALA A 104 0.62 -4.19 -1.06
C ALA A 104 -0.72 -3.47 -1.16
N HIS A 105 -0.73 -2.23 -0.67
CA HIS A 105 -1.89 -1.35 -0.73
C HIS A 105 -2.06 -0.75 -2.12
N PHE A 106 -0.94 -0.53 -2.80
CA PHE A 106 -0.87 0.06 -4.13
C PHE A 106 0.22 -0.61 -4.98
N ALA A 107 -0.04 -0.74 -6.28
CA ALA A 107 0.91 -1.27 -7.25
C ALA A 107 0.94 -0.41 -8.52
N TYR A 108 2.12 0.11 -8.87
CA TYR A 108 2.34 1.01 -10.01
C TYR A 108 3.32 0.43 -11.02
N ASP A 109 3.23 0.88 -12.28
CA ASP A 109 4.09 0.39 -13.36
C ASP A 109 5.50 0.98 -13.32
N ASP A 110 5.67 2.15 -12.70
CA ASP A 110 6.92 2.89 -12.67
C ASP A 110 7.11 3.68 -11.36
N GLU A 111 8.35 4.04 -11.07
CA GLU A 111 8.72 4.76 -9.84
C GLU A 111 8.20 6.21 -9.83
N GLU A 112 8.09 6.87 -10.99
CA GLU A 112 7.67 8.27 -11.07
C GLU A 112 6.22 8.41 -10.64
N THR A 113 5.33 7.61 -11.23
CA THR A 113 3.92 7.51 -10.85
C THR A 113 3.77 7.08 -9.40
N CYS A 114 4.52 6.04 -8.97
CA CYS A 114 4.47 5.57 -7.58
C CYS A 114 4.82 6.68 -6.57
N ILE A 115 5.87 7.46 -6.82
CA ILE A 115 6.30 8.53 -5.93
C ILE A 115 5.34 9.73 -5.99
N ALA A 116 4.75 10.03 -7.15
CA ALA A 116 3.71 11.05 -7.26
C ALA A 116 2.50 10.71 -6.37
N GLU A 117 2.06 9.45 -6.40
CA GLU A 117 0.93 8.95 -5.61
C GLU A 117 1.22 8.90 -4.11
N VAL A 118 2.47 8.56 -3.73
CA VAL A 118 2.91 8.69 -2.33
C VAL A 118 2.80 10.14 -1.85
N ARG A 119 3.16 11.12 -2.69
CA ARG A 119 3.02 12.54 -2.34
C ARG A 119 1.56 12.96 -2.26
N TYR A 120 0.71 12.44 -3.14
CA TYR A 120 -0.73 12.68 -3.11
C TYR A 120 -1.37 12.16 -1.82
N LEU A 121 -1.08 10.91 -1.43
CA LEU A 121 -1.49 10.34 -0.15
C LEU A 121 -1.03 11.18 1.04
N ILE A 122 0.25 11.63 1.06
CA ILE A 122 0.75 12.50 2.14
C ILE A 122 -0.03 13.81 2.21
N GLY A 123 -0.48 14.33 1.06
CA GLY A 123 -1.33 15.51 0.97
C GLY A 123 -2.71 15.34 1.64
N MET A 124 -3.16 14.10 1.88
CA MET A 124 -4.43 13.79 2.55
C MET A 124 -4.28 13.50 4.05
N LEU A 125 -3.06 13.25 4.53
CA LEU A 125 -2.82 12.76 5.88
C LEU A 125 -2.35 13.87 6.84
N PRO A 126 -2.77 13.84 8.13
CA PRO A 126 -2.17 14.71 9.14
C PRO A 126 -0.71 14.35 9.37
N SER A 127 0.09 15.29 9.85
CA SER A 127 1.52 15.04 10.12
C SER A 127 1.74 14.02 11.25
N ASN A 128 0.80 13.97 12.20
CA ASN A 128 0.78 13.12 13.38
C ASN A 128 -0.64 13.03 13.98
N ASN A 129 -0.84 12.16 14.97
CA ASN A 129 -2.15 11.89 15.59
C ASN A 129 -2.73 12.99 16.50
N ARG A 130 -2.10 14.16 16.57
CA ARG A 130 -2.58 15.33 17.35
C ARG A 130 -3.06 16.47 16.47
N GLU A 131 -2.98 16.32 15.16
CA GLU A 131 -3.39 17.30 14.17
C GLU A 131 -4.54 16.73 13.35
N ASN A 132 -5.42 17.63 12.88
CA ASN A 132 -6.43 17.25 11.90
C ASN A 132 -5.76 17.09 10.51
N PRO A 133 -6.40 16.35 9.58
CA PRO A 133 -5.99 16.32 8.19
C PRO A 133 -5.88 17.74 7.61
N PRO A 134 -4.99 17.96 6.62
CA PRO A 134 -4.87 19.25 5.97
C PRO A 134 -6.20 19.66 5.29
N THR A 135 -6.46 20.96 5.28
CA THR A 135 -7.59 21.54 4.55
C THR A 135 -7.09 22.17 3.26
N VAL A 136 -7.82 21.96 2.17
CA VAL A 136 -7.57 22.56 0.86
C VAL A 136 -8.82 23.34 0.48
N GLU A 137 -8.65 24.49 -0.20
CA GLU A 137 -9.80 25.17 -0.79
C GLU A 137 -10.30 24.33 -1.98
N SER A 138 -11.61 24.09 -2.02
CA SER A 138 -12.28 23.40 -3.12
C SER A 138 -13.24 24.36 -3.80
N ASP A 139 -13.27 24.29 -5.13
CA ASP A 139 -14.25 24.99 -5.96
C ASP A 139 -15.55 24.16 -6.13
N ASP A 140 -15.58 22.90 -5.67
CA ASP A 140 -16.79 22.05 -5.70
C ASP A 140 -17.83 22.60 -4.70
N PRO A 141 -19.05 22.98 -5.16
CA PRO A 141 -20.06 23.51 -4.27
C PRO A 141 -20.52 22.49 -3.23
N ALA A 142 -20.41 22.85 -1.95
CA ALA A 142 -20.90 22.02 -0.83
C ALA A 142 -22.42 21.74 -0.88
N ASP A 143 -23.19 22.48 -1.70
CA ASP A 143 -24.62 22.28 -1.93
C ASP A 143 -24.94 21.65 -3.29
N ARG A 144 -23.93 21.07 -3.99
CA ARG A 144 -24.13 20.31 -5.23
C ARG A 144 -25.19 19.23 -5.03
N ARG A 145 -26.12 19.16 -5.98
CA ARG A 145 -27.22 18.18 -5.95
C ARG A 145 -26.77 16.87 -6.59
N GLY A 146 -26.86 15.77 -5.84
CA GLY A 146 -26.63 14.41 -6.35
C GLY A 146 -27.84 13.81 -7.06
N ASP A 147 -28.48 14.54 -8.00
CA ASP A 147 -29.67 14.05 -8.71
C ASP A 147 -29.37 12.75 -9.49
N VAL A 148 -28.12 12.58 -9.95
CA VAL A 148 -27.62 11.37 -10.63
C VAL A 148 -27.75 10.11 -9.75
N LEU A 149 -27.68 10.25 -8.42
CA LEU A 149 -27.80 9.12 -7.48
C LEU A 149 -29.16 8.44 -7.53
N LEU A 150 -30.22 9.18 -7.94
CA LEU A 150 -31.58 8.64 -8.06
C LEU A 150 -31.68 7.57 -9.16
N ASP A 151 -30.89 7.71 -10.21
CA ASP A 151 -30.83 6.76 -11.32
C ASP A 151 -29.76 5.68 -11.09
N LEU A 152 -28.68 6.02 -10.36
CA LEU A 152 -27.56 5.12 -10.11
C LEU A 152 -27.89 4.03 -9.08
N VAL A 153 -28.60 4.37 -8.00
CA VAL A 153 -28.96 3.42 -6.93
C VAL A 153 -30.33 2.79 -7.22
N PRO A 154 -30.39 1.51 -7.58
CA PRO A 154 -31.66 0.88 -7.95
C PRO A 154 -32.63 0.76 -6.77
N ALA A 155 -33.91 0.99 -7.03
CA ALA A 155 -34.96 0.71 -6.04
C ALA A 155 -35.13 -0.81 -5.75
N ASP A 156 -34.73 -1.66 -6.69
CA ASP A 156 -34.69 -3.12 -6.49
C ASP A 156 -33.43 -3.51 -5.71
N GLY A 157 -33.61 -3.94 -4.46
CA GLY A 157 -32.51 -4.34 -3.58
C GLY A 157 -31.72 -5.57 -4.04
N ASN A 158 -32.17 -6.31 -5.05
CA ASN A 158 -31.41 -7.42 -5.64
C ASN A 158 -30.54 -7.01 -6.83
N ARG A 159 -30.70 -5.78 -7.34
CA ARG A 159 -29.95 -5.30 -8.50
C ARG A 159 -28.63 -4.68 -8.05
N PRO A 160 -27.47 -5.19 -8.50
CA PRO A 160 -26.20 -4.57 -8.20
C PRO A 160 -26.05 -3.25 -8.97
N TYR A 161 -25.20 -2.39 -8.43
CA TYR A 161 -24.76 -1.15 -9.06
C TYR A 161 -23.28 -0.93 -8.72
N ASP A 162 -22.69 0.06 -9.38
CA ASP A 162 -21.29 0.42 -9.22
C ASP A 162 -21.15 1.44 -8.08
N MET A 163 -20.52 1.03 -6.98
CA MET A 163 -20.36 1.88 -5.79
C MET A 163 -19.27 2.93 -5.99
N HIS A 164 -18.29 2.70 -6.86
CA HIS A 164 -17.28 3.70 -7.22
C HIS A 164 -17.95 4.97 -7.77
N LYS A 165 -18.96 4.81 -8.64
CA LYS A 165 -19.75 5.94 -9.15
C LYS A 165 -20.53 6.70 -8.08
N VAL A 166 -20.95 6.01 -7.02
CA VAL A 166 -21.61 6.68 -5.89
C VAL A 166 -20.59 7.51 -5.12
N ILE A 167 -19.39 6.96 -4.88
CA ILE A 167 -18.29 7.66 -4.21
C ILE A 167 -17.88 8.89 -5.02
N GLU A 168 -17.67 8.76 -6.33
CA GLU A 168 -17.33 9.84 -7.26
C GLU A 168 -18.35 11.00 -7.22
N GLU A 169 -19.64 10.69 -7.09
CA GLU A 169 -20.67 11.74 -6.99
C GLU A 169 -20.66 12.44 -5.61
N LEU A 170 -20.07 11.84 -4.57
CA LEU A 170 -20.12 12.35 -3.20
C LEU A 170 -18.85 13.11 -2.77
N VAL A 171 -17.68 12.72 -3.26
CA VAL A 171 -16.41 13.34 -2.89
C VAL A 171 -16.15 14.59 -3.72
N ASP A 172 -15.35 15.51 -3.18
CA ASP A 172 -14.96 16.75 -3.86
C ASP A 172 -14.32 16.44 -5.22
N ASP A 173 -14.83 17.05 -6.29
CA ASP A 173 -14.35 16.87 -7.68
C ASP A 173 -14.38 15.43 -8.20
N GLY A 174 -15.04 14.50 -7.48
CA GLY A 174 -14.98 13.07 -7.76
C GLY A 174 -13.61 12.43 -7.53
N ASP A 175 -12.71 13.13 -6.84
CA ASP A 175 -11.33 12.71 -6.62
C ASP A 175 -11.17 11.95 -5.29
N TYR A 176 -10.63 10.74 -5.36
CA TYR A 176 -10.34 9.89 -4.19
C TYR A 176 -9.19 8.92 -4.50
N LEU A 177 -8.51 8.49 -3.44
CA LEU A 177 -7.44 7.50 -3.51
C LEU A 177 -7.94 6.16 -2.95
N GLU A 178 -8.16 5.18 -3.81
CA GLU A 178 -8.63 3.85 -3.41
C GLU A 178 -7.48 2.98 -2.89
N ILE A 179 -7.57 2.60 -1.62
CA ILE A 179 -6.62 1.70 -0.96
C ILE A 179 -7.05 0.26 -1.24
N HIS A 180 -6.11 -0.62 -1.62
CA HIS A 180 -6.41 -2.02 -1.93
C HIS A 180 -7.41 -2.22 -3.07
N GLU A 181 -7.45 -1.34 -4.08
CA GLU A 181 -8.33 -1.42 -5.27
C GLU A 181 -8.42 -2.83 -5.90
N ARG A 182 -7.33 -3.60 -5.83
CA ARG A 182 -7.22 -4.93 -6.45
C ARG A 182 -7.35 -6.10 -5.49
N TRP A 183 -7.50 -5.87 -4.18
CA TRP A 183 -7.64 -6.91 -3.16
C TRP A 183 -9.00 -6.82 -2.46
N ALA A 184 -9.67 -7.98 -2.30
CA ALA A 184 -10.98 -8.05 -1.62
C ALA A 184 -12.04 -7.07 -2.17
N ARG A 185 -12.14 -6.97 -3.51
CA ARG A 185 -12.99 -6.05 -4.30
C ARG A 185 -14.52 -6.13 -4.08
N ASN A 186 -14.96 -6.88 -3.09
CA ASN A 186 -16.34 -6.91 -2.62
C ASN A 186 -16.62 -5.81 -1.57
N ILE A 187 -15.61 -5.02 -1.20
CA ILE A 187 -15.71 -3.81 -0.38
C ILE A 187 -14.81 -2.73 -0.98
N ILE A 188 -15.20 -1.47 -0.78
CA ILE A 188 -14.44 -0.26 -1.09
C ILE A 188 -14.37 0.53 0.22
#